data_AF-A0A1V9VWS1-F1
#
_entry.id   AF-A0A1V9VWS1-F1
#
_cell.length_a   1.000
_cell.length_b   1.000
_cell.length_c   1.000
_cell.angle_alpha   90.00
_cell.angle_beta   90.00
_cell.angle_gamma   90.00
#
_symmetry.space_group_name_H-M   'P 1'
#
loop_
_entity.id
_entity.type
_entity.pdbx_description
1 polymer ?
#
loop_
_entity_poly.entity_id
_entity_poly.type
_entity_poly.pdbx_seq_one_letter_code
_entity_poly.pdbx_strand_id
1 'polypeptide(L)' 'MCFTVSTKRFNLATARQLVGLKRMWFITFGKELVLTEGITQGEVRELYSKIYRHTDSSYCR' A
#
# COMPACT_ATOMS: atom_id res chain seq x y z
N MET A 1 14.12 1.97 -32.67
CA MET A 1 13.66 3.14 -31.89
C MET A 1 12.74 2.62 -30.79
N CYS A 2 13.11 2.87 -29.53
CA CYS A 2 12.42 2.36 -28.34
C CYS A 2 11.14 3.17 -28.11
N PHE A 3 9.98 2.50 -28.09
CA PHE A 3 8.76 3.10 -27.55
C PHE A 3 8.73 2.89 -26.03
N THR A 4 9.38 3.78 -25.28
CA THR A 4 9.11 3.95 -23.84
C THR A 4 7.73 4.58 -23.68
N VAL A 5 6.69 3.75 -23.82
CA VAL A 5 5.33 4.11 -23.42
C VAL A 5 5.36 4.37 -21.92
N SER A 6 5.30 5.65 -21.58
CA SER A 6 5.18 6.15 -20.22
C SER A 6 4.15 5.32 -19.44
N THR A 7 4.62 4.64 -18.41
CA THR A 7 3.89 3.80 -17.45
C THR A 7 2.98 4.62 -16.53
N LYS A 8 2.26 5.62 -17.06
CA LYS A 8 1.27 6.42 -16.32
C LYS A 8 -0.14 5.83 -16.39
N ARG A 9 -0.26 4.51 -16.48
CA ARG A 9 -1.52 3.82 -16.13
C ARG A 9 -1.47 3.56 -14.63
N PHE A 10 -1.85 4.55 -13.83
CA PHE A 10 -2.35 4.27 -12.49
C PHE A 10 -3.56 3.38 -12.67
N ASN A 11 -3.36 2.07 -12.57
CA ASN A 11 -4.43 1.10 -12.68
C ASN A 11 -5.49 1.48 -11.65
N LEU A 12 -6.75 1.61 -12.07
CA LEU A 12 -7.86 1.93 -11.16
C LEU A 12 -7.93 0.92 -10.00
N ALA A 13 -7.50 -0.32 -10.26
CA ALA A 13 -7.29 -1.37 -9.27
C ALA A 13 -6.26 -0.97 -8.18
N THR A 14 -5.15 -0.34 -8.56
CA THR A 14 -4.13 0.18 -7.65
C THR A 14 -4.66 1.32 -6.78
N ALA A 15 -5.48 2.22 -7.34
CA ALA A 15 -6.10 3.29 -6.56
C ALA A 15 -7.02 2.72 -5.45
N ARG A 16 -7.85 1.72 -5.78
CA ARG A 16 -8.70 1.05 -4.78
C ARG A 16 -7.87 0.31 -3.72
N GLN A 17 -6.79 -0.36 -4.13
CA GLN A 17 -5.86 -1.01 -3.21
C GLN A 17 -5.20 -0.01 -2.26
N LEU A 18 -4.79 1.17 -2.73
CA LEU A 18 -4.19 2.21 -1.90
C LEU A 18 -5.19 2.77 -0.87
N VAL A 19 -6.46 2.96 -1.25
CA VAL A 19 -7.52 3.37 -0.30
C VAL A 19 -7.72 2.31 0.78
N GLY A 20 -7.80 1.04 0.39
CA GLY A 20 -7.91 -0.09 1.33
C GLY A 20 -6.71 -0.17 2.27
N LEU A 21 -5.50 0.03 1.74
CA LEU A 21 -4.26 0.04 2.51
C LEU A 21 -4.22 1.18 3.52
N LYS A 22 -4.55 2.41 3.12
CA LYS A 22 -4.63 3.56 4.04
C LYS A 22 -5.61 3.29 5.18
N ARG A 23 -6.77 2.72 4.86
CA ARG A 23 -7.79 2.37 5.87
C ARG A 23 -7.30 1.31 6.84
N MET A 24 -6.73 0.21 6.34
CA MET A 24 -6.16 -0.83 7.21
C MET A 24 -5.02 -0.29 8.07
N TRP A 25 -4.14 0.53 7.51
CA TRP A 25 -3.06 1.14 8.26
C TRP A 25 -3.56 2.03 9.40
N PHE A 26 -4.57 2.87 9.15
CA PHE A 26 -5.18 3.69 10.18
C PHE A 26 -5.81 2.85 11.28
N ILE A 27 -6.52 1.77 10.93
CA ILE A 27 -7.13 0.86 11.91
C ILE A 27 -6.07 0.15 12.75
N THR A 28 -5.00 -0.35 12.13
CA THR A 28 -3.97 -1.13 12.83
C THR A 28 -3.04 -0.28 13.67
N PHE A 29 -2.66 0.91 13.20
CA PHE A 29 -1.63 1.75 13.83
C PHE A 29 -2.16 3.07 14.42
N GLY A 30 -3.42 3.44 14.15
CA GLY A 30 -4.01 4.72 14.58
C GLY A 30 -3.38 5.95 13.93
N LYS A 31 -2.64 5.77 12.82
CA LYS A 31 -1.86 6.84 12.15
C LYS A 31 -2.29 6.98 10.71
N GLU A 32 -2.24 8.19 10.19
CA GLU A 32 -2.48 8.43 8.76
C GLU A 32 -1.31 7.90 7.92
N LEU A 33 -1.64 7.22 6.82
CA LEU A 33 -0.66 6.74 5.85
C LEU A 33 -0.56 7.73 4.69
N VAL A 34 0.50 8.54 4.71
CA VAL A 34 0.85 9.45 3.60
C VAL A 34 1.68 8.65 2.59
N LEU A 35 1.16 8.52 1.38
CA LEU A 35 1.83 7.85 0.27
C LEU A 35 2.25 8.93 -0.73
N THR A 36 3.54 9.00 -1.05
CA THR A 36 4.06 9.91 -2.07
C THR A 36 3.73 9.40 -3.47
N GLU A 37 3.51 10.32 -4.42
CA GLU A 37 3.33 9.96 -5.83
C GLU A 37 4.60 9.25 -6.34
N GLY A 38 4.45 7.99 -6.76
CA GLY A 38 5.58 7.15 -7.18
C GLY A 38 5.78 5.87 -6.36
N ILE A 39 4.92 5.58 -5.38
CA ILE A 39 5.00 4.32 -4.63
C ILE A 39 4.97 3.12 -5.58
N THR A 40 5.94 2.22 -5.41
CA THR A 40 6.04 1.01 -6.22
C THR A 40 5.15 -0.09 -5.68
N GLN A 41 4.82 -1.08 -6.52
CA GLN A 41 4.05 -2.26 -6.07
C GLN A 41 4.79 -3.05 -4.97
N GLY A 42 6.13 -3.00 -4.95
CA GLY A 42 6.95 -3.61 -3.89
C GLY A 42 6.70 -2.97 -2.53
N GLU A 43 6.70 -1.64 -2.48
CA GLU A 43 6.44 -0.89 -1.25
C GLU A 43 5.01 -1.08 -0.74
N VAL A 44 4.03 -1.14 -1.65
CA VAL A 44 2.64 -1.48 -1.29
C VAL A 44 2.60 -2.86 -0.61
N ARG A 45 3.33 -3.84 -1.14
CA ARG A 45 3.39 -5.20 -0.57
C ARG A 45 4.06 -5.21 0.81
N GLU A 46 5.14 -4.44 1.00
CA GLU A 46 5.78 -4.30 2.30
C GLU A 46 4.86 -3.68 3.35
N LEU A 47 4.10 -2.66 2.98
CA LEU A 47 3.12 -2.03 3.87
C LEU A 47 2.04 -3.03 4.31
N TYR A 48 1.52 -3.85 3.39
CA TYR A 48 0.62 -4.95 3.74
C TYR A 48 1.28 -5.94 4.71
N SER A 49 2.49 -6.40 4.42
CA SER A 49 3.21 -7.32 5.31
C SER A 49 3.42 -6.74 6.71
N LYS A 50 3.66 -5.43 6.83
CA LYS A 50 3.81 -4.74 8.11
C LYS A 50 2.49 -4.68 8.91
N ILE A 51 1.37 -4.42 8.23
CA ILE A 51 0.03 -4.49 8.83
C ILE A 51 -0.24 -5.91 9.35
N TYR A 52 -0.03 -6.94 8.52
CA TYR A 52 -0.27 -8.33 8.90
C TYR A 52 0.59 -8.78 10.09
N ARG A 53 1.88 -8.45 10.11
CA ARG A 53 2.76 -8.78 11.25
C ARG A 53 2.31 -8.12 12.55
N HIS A 54 1.81 -6.89 12.49
CA HIS A 54 1.31 -6.20 13.67
C HIS A 54 -0.01 -6.82 14.17
N THR A 55 -0.91 -7.16 13.25
CA THR A 55 -2.16 -7.85 13.59
C THR A 55 -1.90 -9.24 14.16
N ASP A 56 -1.02 -10.03 13.55
CA ASP A 56 -0.62 -11.36 14.02
C ASP A 56 -0.02 -11.30 15.44
N SER A 57 0.88 -10.34 15.68
CA SER A 57 1.41 -10.07 17.02
C SER A 57 0.36 -9.61 18.03
N SER A 58 -0.77 -9.04 17.58
CA SER A 58 -1.86 -8.61 18.45
C SER A 58 -2.86 -9.72 18.78
N TYR A 59 -2.92 -10.79 17.97
CA TYR A 59 -3.75 -11.97 18.24
C TYR A 59 -3.10 -12.98 19.20
N CYS A 60 -1.77 -12.93 19.37
CA CYS A 60 -1.04 -13.77 20.32
C CYS A 60 -0.85 -13.14 21.72
N ARG A 61 -1.61 -12.09 22.07
CA ARG A 61 -1.49 -11.39 23.35
C ARG A 61 -2.79 -11.37 24.13
#